data_AF-A0AAF0HS09-F1
#
_entry.id   AF-A0AAF0HS09-F1
#
_cell.length_a   1.000
_cell.length_b   1.000
_cell.length_c   1.000
_cell.angle_alpha   90.00
_cell.angle_beta   90.00
_cell.angle_gamma   90.00
#
_symmetry.space_group_name_H-M   'P 1'
#
loop_
_entity.id
_entity.type
_entity.pdbx_description
1 polymer ?
#
loop_
_entity_poly.entity_id
_entity_poly.type
_entity_poly.pdbx_seq_one_letter_code
_entity_poly.pdbx_strand_id
1 'polypeptide(L)' 'MKPFPIITLLPLAACQAAPAPKPAIGMPNPASAYCVEQGGRLEIRNSTSGDSGYCHLPDGRVVEEWAFFRSQPGQ' A
#
# COMPACT_ATOMS: atom_id res chain seq x y z
N MET A 1 4.34 41.29 57.90
CA MET A 1 5.39 40.29 57.58
C MET A 1 4.91 38.95 58.13
N LYS A 2 4.86 37.82 57.40
CA LYS A 2 5.53 37.40 56.15
C LYS A 2 4.52 36.60 55.26
N PRO A 3 4.84 35.98 54.10
CA PRO A 3 4.09 36.23 52.85
C PRO A 3 3.22 35.07 52.32
N PHE A 4 2.41 35.37 51.28
CA PHE A 4 1.91 34.43 50.26
C PHE A 4 3.03 33.46 49.78
N PRO A 5 2.76 32.19 49.42
CA PRO A 5 2.17 31.81 48.11
C PRO A 5 1.22 30.58 48.23
N ILE A 6 0.77 29.80 47.22
CA ILE A 6 1.05 29.64 45.78
C ILE A 6 -0.29 29.36 45.04
N ILE A 7 -0.46 29.77 43.78
CA ILE A 7 -1.47 29.19 42.86
C ILE A 7 -0.79 28.06 42.07
N THR A 8 -1.18 26.81 42.32
CA THR A 8 -0.61 25.65 41.63
C THR A 8 -1.38 25.37 40.34
N LEU A 9 -0.83 25.79 39.20
CA LEU A 9 -1.42 25.54 37.89
C LEU A 9 -1.21 24.06 37.49
N LEU A 10 -2.29 23.30 37.28
CA LEU A 10 -2.21 21.91 36.80
C LEU A 10 -1.79 21.87 35.32
N PRO A 11 -0.71 21.18 34.94
CA PRO A 11 -0.41 20.90 33.54
C PRO A 11 -1.24 19.71 33.06
N LEU A 12 -2.17 19.92 32.12
CA LEU A 12 -2.74 18.80 31.36
C LEU A 12 -1.67 18.29 30.38
N ALA A 13 -1.16 17.08 30.64
CA ALA A 13 -0.27 16.39 29.71
C ALA A 13 -1.05 15.95 28.46
N ALA A 14 -0.92 16.72 27.37
CA ALA A 14 -1.48 16.35 26.08
C ALA A 14 -0.69 15.17 25.48
N CYS A 15 -1.32 13.99 25.38
CA CYS A 15 -0.78 12.88 24.61
C CYS A 15 -0.76 13.25 23.12
N GLN A 16 0.41 13.62 22.62
CA GLN A 16 0.67 13.70 21.19
C GLN A 16 0.71 12.27 20.63
N ALA A 17 -0.36 11.85 19.95
CA ALA A 17 -0.38 10.60 19.21
C ALA A 17 0.65 10.70 18.07
N ALA A 18 1.76 9.97 18.19
CA ALA A 18 2.75 9.89 17.12
C ALA A 18 2.08 9.31 15.85
N PRO A 19 2.39 9.82 14.65
CA PRO A 19 1.85 9.25 13.42
C PRO A 19 2.30 7.79 13.32
N ALA A 20 1.34 6.88 13.17
CA ALA A 20 1.62 5.45 13.02
C ALA A 20 2.58 5.23 11.83
N PRO A 21 3.53 4.29 11.93
CA PRO A 21 4.39 3.96 10.81
C PRO A 21 3.53 3.55 9.61
N LYS A 22 3.75 4.19 8.46
CA LYS A 22 3.13 3.77 7.21
C LYS A 22 3.50 2.30 6.97
N PRO A 23 2.57 1.44 6.52
CA PRO A 23 2.91 0.06 6.19
C PRO A 23 4.11 0.04 5.24
N ALA A 24 5.13 -0.75 5.55
CA ALA A 24 6.20 -1.00 4.61
C ALA A 24 5.55 -1.60 3.35
N ILE A 25 5.77 -0.95 2.20
CA ILE A 25 5.31 -1.48 0.92
C ILE A 25 6.01 -2.84 0.76
N GLY A 26 5.22 -3.91 0.70
CA GLY A 26 5.73 -5.26 0.62
C GLY A 26 6.54 -5.50 -0.66
N MET A 27 7.17 -6.67 -0.76
CA MET A 27 7.80 -7.12 -2.00
C MET A 27 6.79 -6.95 -3.17
N PRO A 28 7.17 -6.34 -4.31
CA PRO A 28 6.25 -6.19 -5.43
C PRO A 28 5.76 -7.56 -5.89
N ASN A 29 4.47 -7.63 -6.22
CA ASN A 29 3.88 -8.82 -6.84
C ASN A 29 4.61 -9.06 -8.19
N PRO A 30 5.22 -10.24 -8.40
CA PRO A 30 6.03 -10.48 -9.58
C PRO A 30 5.20 -10.52 -10.87
N ALA A 31 3.93 -10.93 -10.81
CA ALA A 31 3.02 -10.87 -11.96
C ALA A 31 2.66 -9.42 -12.32
N SER A 32 2.43 -8.58 -11.31
CA SER A 32 2.20 -7.14 -11.48
C SER A 32 3.43 -6.43 -12.05
N ALA A 33 4.63 -6.77 -11.57
CA ALA A 33 5.90 -6.25 -12.08
C ALA A 33 6.10 -6.66 -13.55
N TYR A 34 5.93 -7.93 -13.86
CA TYR A 34 6.02 -8.46 -15.22
C TYR A 34 5.05 -7.76 -16.19
N CYS A 35 3.81 -7.49 -15.78
CA CYS A 35 2.87 -6.70 -16.59
C CYS A 35 3.45 -5.35 -17.03
N VAL A 36 4.07 -4.62 -16.10
CA VAL A 36 4.68 -3.31 -16.37
C VAL A 36 5.97 -3.44 -17.20
N GLU A 37 6.78 -4.47 -16.95
CA GLU A 37 7.99 -4.77 -17.73
C GLU A 37 7.67 -5.09 -19.21
N GLN A 38 6.54 -5.75 -19.48
CA GLN A 38 6.04 -5.97 -20.85
C GLN A 38 5.36 -4.74 -21.47
N GLY A 39 5.49 -3.56 -20.85
CA GLY A 39 4.89 -2.30 -21.30
C GLY A 39 3.38 -2.21 -21.10
N GLY A 40 2.79 -3.13 -20.34
CA GLY A 40 1.37 -3.15 -20.03
C GLY A 40 0.99 -2.23 -18.87
N ARG A 41 -0.32 -1.98 -18.74
CA ARG A 41 -0.92 -1.27 -17.61
C ARG A 41 -1.71 -2.24 -16.73
N LEU A 42 -1.37 -2.30 -15.45
CA LEU A 42 -2.08 -3.08 -14.46
C LEU A 42 -3.43 -2.45 -14.07
N GLU A 43 -4.46 -3.26 -13.99
CA GLU A 43 -5.78 -2.96 -13.41
C GLU A 43 -6.05 -3.98 -12.30
N ILE A 44 -6.32 -3.52 -11.07
CA ILE A 44 -6.78 -4.40 -9.98
C ILE A 44 -8.31 -4.39 -9.94
N ARG A 45 -8.92 -5.57 -10.04
CA ARG A 45 -10.36 -5.77 -9.89
C ARG A 45 -10.66 -6.40 -8.53
N ASN A 46 -11.33 -5.65 -7.67
CA ASN A 46 -11.89 -6.16 -6.41
C ASN A 46 -13.09 -7.06 -6.69
N SER A 47 -13.22 -8.16 -5.94
CA SER A 47 -14.40 -9.02 -5.96
C SER A 47 -14.68 -9.59 -4.56
N THR A 48 -15.87 -10.16 -4.35
CA THR A 48 -16.21 -10.86 -3.10
C THR A 48 -15.30 -12.08 -2.83
N SER A 49 -14.62 -12.61 -3.85
CA SER A 49 -13.65 -13.71 -3.74
C SER A 49 -12.20 -13.24 -3.55
N GLY A 50 -11.98 -11.93 -3.43
CA GLY A 50 -10.66 -11.30 -3.39
C GLY A 50 -10.32 -10.55 -4.68
N ASP A 51 -9.09 -10.03 -4.72
CA ASP A 51 -8.62 -9.15 -5.78
C ASP A 51 -7.95 -9.94 -6.91
N SER A 52 -8.07 -9.45 -8.14
CA SER A 52 -7.43 -10.04 -9.32
C SER A 52 -6.79 -8.96 -10.19
N GLY A 53 -5.52 -9.13 -10.53
CA GLY A 53 -4.80 -8.25 -11.43
C GLY A 53 -5.05 -8.61 -12.90
N TYR A 54 -5.26 -7.59 -13.73
CA TYR A 54 -5.40 -7.71 -15.18
C TYR A 54 -4.39 -6.79 -15.86
N CYS A 55 -3.61 -7.34 -16.79
CA CYS A 55 -2.66 -6.60 -17.59
C CYS A 55 -3.29 -6.17 -18.93
N HIS A 56 -3.33 -4.86 -19.17
CA HIS A 56 -3.69 -4.26 -20.47
C HIS A 56 -2.42 -4.13 -21.30
N LEU A 57 -2.26 -4.96 -22.32
CA LEU A 57 -1.05 -5.02 -23.14
C LEU A 57 -1.09 -4.01 -24.30
N PRO A 58 0.09 -3.56 -24.81
CA PRO A 58 0.16 -2.63 -25.94
C PRO A 58 -0.48 -3.13 -27.25
N ASP A 59 -0.64 -4.44 -27.40
CA ASP A 59 -1.34 -5.08 -28.53
C ASP A 59 -2.87 -5.09 -28.40
N GLY A 60 -3.42 -4.49 -27.33
CA GLY A 60 -4.85 -4.40 -27.04
C GLY A 60 -5.43 -5.61 -26.30
N ARG A 61 -4.65 -6.65 -26.01
CA ARG A 61 -5.11 -7.77 -25.16
C ARG A 61 -5.26 -7.34 -23.71
N VAL A 62 -6.24 -7.91 -23.03
CA VAL A 62 -6.37 -7.85 -21.56
C VAL A 62 -6.30 -9.28 -21.04
N VAL A 63 -5.31 -9.56 -20.19
CA VAL A 63 -5.00 -10.90 -19.65
C VAL A 63 -4.89 -10.84 -18.13
N GLU A 64 -5.28 -11.90 -17.42
CA GLU A 64 -5.06 -12.00 -15.98
C GLU A 64 -3.55 -12.08 -15.69
N GLU A 65 -3.06 -11.33 -14.70
CA GLU A 65 -1.62 -11.09 -14.52
C GLU A 65 -0.84 -12.38 -14.23
N TRP A 66 -1.39 -13.31 -13.44
CA TRP A 66 -0.71 -14.54 -13.07
C TRP A 66 -0.73 -15.58 -14.18
N ALA A 67 -1.82 -15.64 -14.96
CA ALA A 67 -1.89 -16.42 -16.20
C ALA A 67 -0.87 -15.93 -17.23
N PHE A 68 -0.73 -14.61 -17.38
CA PHE A 68 0.28 -14.03 -18.26
C PHE A 68 1.71 -14.29 -17.76
N PHE A 69 1.96 -14.06 -16.48
CA PHE A 69 3.25 -14.31 -15.85
C PHE A 69 3.68 -15.79 -15.98
N ARG A 70 2.78 -16.76 -15.79
CA ARG A 70 3.08 -18.19 -16.01
C ARG A 70 3.15 -18.63 -17.48
N SER A 71 2.87 -17.75 -18.44
CA SER A 71 2.92 -18.09 -19.87
C SER A 71 4.32 -17.97 -20.49
N GLN A 72 5.26 -17.31 -19.82
CA GLN A 72 6.65 -17.22 -20.27
C GLN A 72 7.43 -18.53 -20.01
N PRO A 73 8.25 -19.02 -20.97
CA PRO A 73 9.13 -20.16 -20.75
C PRO A 73 10.18 -19.88 -19.68
N GLY A 74 10.40 -20.84 -18.78
CA GLY A 74 11.51 -20.79 -17.80
C GLY A 74 11.18 -20.15 -16.45
N GLN A 75 9.89 -20.08 -16.07
CA GLN A 75 9.46 -19.76 -14.71
C GLN A 75 9.08 -21.02 -13.91
#